data_AF-A0A5B7UTC2-F1
#
_entry.id   AF-A0A5B7UTC2-F1
#
_cell.length_a   1.000
_cell.length_b   1.000
_cell.length_c   1.000
_cell.angle_alpha   90.00
_cell.angle_beta   90.00
_cell.angle_gamma   90.00
#
_symmetry.space_group_name_H-M   'P 1'
#
loop_
_entity.id
_entity.type
_entity.pdbx_description
1 polymer ?
#
loop_
_entity_poly.entity_id
_entity_poly.type
_entity_poly.pdbx_seq_one_letter_code
_entity_poly.pdbx_strand_id
1 'polypeptide(L)'
;MRICSLAVRGAGGLVLAGALAAVPSPAAAHAQDQVRAQITPAGAEPGGQVEVRVSGCRGTTGAAGSGAFAKDAALTGSDGKPLTGSARIRAGISGTYEITVTCDGHPHQGVGTVRVGGAQATPQAPVRAGGGGTADLQPVAAVAEEAGPGTRHAVVGLVLAGAAAVAVALRSVRRRRSD
;
A
#
# COMPACT_ATOMS: atom_id res chain seq x y z
N MET A 1 -46.59 22.71 -42.67
CA MET A 1 -46.95 22.70 -41.23
C MET A 1 -45.64 22.89 -40.48
N ARG A 2 -45.17 24.11 -40.21
CA ARG A 2 -45.44 24.96 -39.01
C ARG A 2 -45.37 24.18 -37.68
N ILE A 3 -44.72 24.83 -36.69
CA ILE A 3 -44.65 24.54 -35.24
C ILE A 3 -43.33 23.81 -34.85
N CYS A 4 -42.45 24.26 -33.94
CA CYS A 4 -42.36 25.48 -33.15
C CYS A 4 -40.91 25.69 -32.71
N SER A 5 -40.41 26.91 -32.86
CA SER A 5 -39.20 27.40 -32.20
C SER A 5 -39.49 27.57 -30.72
N LEU A 6 -38.84 26.78 -29.86
CA LEU A 6 -38.78 27.07 -28.42
C LEU A 6 -37.40 27.63 -28.10
N ALA A 7 -37.39 28.97 -28.01
CA ALA A 7 -36.40 29.70 -27.26
C ALA A 7 -36.56 29.36 -25.77
N VAL A 8 -35.49 28.89 -25.13
CA VAL A 8 -35.34 28.98 -23.67
C VAL A 8 -34.08 29.78 -23.39
N ARG A 9 -34.31 31.01 -22.91
CA ARG A 9 -33.36 31.81 -22.16
C ARG A 9 -33.32 31.29 -20.72
N GLY A 10 -32.12 31.21 -20.13
CA GLY A 10 -31.87 31.01 -18.70
C GLY A 10 -30.40 30.70 -18.51
N ALA A 11 -29.53 31.68 -18.21
CA ALA A 11 -29.30 32.26 -16.89
C ALA A 11 -28.84 31.21 -15.87
N GLY A 12 -27.59 31.34 -15.41
CA GLY A 12 -27.06 30.51 -14.34
C GLY A 12 -25.56 30.35 -14.44
N GLY A 13 -24.82 31.44 -14.22
CA GLY A 13 -23.40 31.32 -13.88
C GLY A 13 -23.28 30.55 -12.57
N LEU A 14 -22.38 29.57 -12.54
CA LEU A 14 -21.84 29.05 -11.29
C LEU A 14 -20.33 29.07 -11.42
N VAL A 15 -19.75 30.22 -11.06
CA VAL A 15 -18.33 30.33 -10.72
C VAL A 15 -18.15 29.55 -9.42
N LEU A 16 -17.84 28.26 -9.52
CA LEU A 16 -17.29 27.52 -8.40
C LEU A 16 -15.82 27.92 -8.26
N ALA A 17 -15.60 28.98 -7.48
CA ALA A 17 -14.32 29.24 -6.84
C ALA A 17 -14.05 28.08 -5.87
N GLY A 18 -13.51 26.99 -6.39
CA GLY A 18 -12.97 25.91 -5.60
C GLY A 18 -11.68 26.39 -4.96
N ALA A 19 -11.76 26.79 -3.69
CA ALA A 19 -10.60 27.07 -2.86
C ALA A 19 -9.66 25.85 -2.96
N LEU A 20 -8.48 26.06 -3.57
CA LEU A 20 -7.35 25.16 -3.46
C LEU A 20 -6.89 25.24 -1.99
N ALA A 21 -7.57 24.49 -1.12
CA ALA A 21 -7.03 24.13 0.16
C ALA A 21 -5.80 23.27 -0.15
N ALA A 22 -4.62 23.91 -0.06
CA ALA A 22 -3.35 23.23 0.01
C ALA A 22 -3.43 22.25 1.19
N VAL A 23 -3.76 21.00 0.89
CA VAL A 23 -3.69 19.93 1.88
C VAL A 23 -2.21 19.83 2.25
N PRO A 24 -1.83 20.00 3.53
CA PRO A 24 -0.47 19.71 3.94
C PRO A 24 -0.22 18.24 3.66
N SER A 25 0.58 17.95 2.63
CA SER A 25 1.22 16.65 2.49
C SER A 25 1.91 16.36 3.82
N PRO A 26 1.63 15.25 4.52
CA PRO A 26 2.45 14.89 5.65
C PRO A 26 3.87 14.75 5.11
N ALA A 27 4.74 15.65 5.57
CA ALA A 27 6.16 15.56 5.32
C ALA A 27 6.55 14.11 5.60
N ALA A 28 7.11 13.43 4.59
CA ALA A 28 7.95 12.27 4.83
C ALA A 28 9.20 12.81 5.54
N ALA A 29 9.04 13.18 6.80
CA ALA A 29 10.08 13.69 7.67
C ALA A 29 11.07 12.55 7.90
N HIS A 30 12.21 12.63 7.22
CA HIS A 30 13.50 12.07 7.62
C HIS A 30 13.48 10.64 8.19
N ALA A 31 12.87 9.68 7.50
CA ALA A 31 12.98 8.26 7.88
C ALA A 31 14.37 7.65 7.60
N GLN A 32 15.28 8.38 6.95
CA GLN A 32 16.60 7.90 6.52
C GLN A 32 17.68 8.05 7.60
N ASP A 33 17.48 8.90 8.62
CA ASP A 33 18.50 9.22 9.64
C ASP A 33 18.24 8.52 10.98
N GLN A 34 17.22 7.66 11.03
CA GLN A 34 16.83 6.89 12.22
C GLN A 34 17.20 5.41 12.05
N VAL A 35 17.65 4.79 13.14
CA VAL A 35 18.00 3.37 13.18
C VAL A 35 16.75 2.53 12.89
N ARG A 36 16.85 1.58 11.97
CA ARG A 36 15.74 0.72 11.55
C ARG A 36 16.19 -0.73 11.40
N ALA A 37 15.42 -1.65 11.98
CA ALA A 37 15.63 -3.08 11.84
C ALA A 37 14.63 -3.69 10.84
N GLN A 38 15.14 -4.56 9.98
CA GLN A 38 14.37 -5.33 9.00
C GLN A 38 14.57 -6.81 9.31
N ILE A 39 13.48 -7.57 9.37
CA ILE A 39 13.51 -8.98 9.70
C ILE A 39 13.09 -9.79 8.48
N THR A 40 13.91 -10.77 8.11
CA THR A 40 13.65 -11.69 7.00
C THR A 40 13.79 -13.13 7.47
N PRO A 41 12.74 -13.96 7.38
CA PRO A 41 11.38 -13.60 6.99
C PRO A 41 10.65 -12.78 8.08
N ALA A 42 9.68 -11.96 7.68
CA ALA A 42 8.92 -11.07 8.59
C ALA A 42 8.13 -11.80 9.70
N GLY A 43 7.95 -13.10 9.59
CA GLY A 43 7.47 -13.98 10.65
C GLY A 43 8.18 -15.33 10.57
N ALA A 44 8.38 -15.96 11.72
CA ALA A 44 9.01 -17.28 11.81
C ALA A 44 8.30 -18.16 12.83
N GLU A 45 8.35 -19.47 12.61
CA GLU A 45 7.88 -20.46 13.57
C GLU A 45 8.76 -20.50 14.83
N PRO A 46 8.22 -20.91 15.99
CA PRO A 46 9.02 -21.08 17.21
C PRO A 46 10.20 -22.03 16.98
N GLY A 47 11.39 -21.64 17.42
CA GLY A 47 12.63 -22.40 17.15
C GLY A 47 13.27 -22.15 15.78
N GLY A 48 12.58 -21.44 14.89
CA GLY A 48 13.06 -21.01 13.58
C GLY A 48 14.19 -19.97 13.65
N GLN A 49 14.74 -19.63 12.49
CA GLN A 49 15.82 -18.64 12.36
C GLN A 49 15.35 -17.46 11.52
N VAL A 50 15.76 -16.26 11.91
CA VAL A 50 15.52 -15.02 11.18
C VAL A 50 16.83 -14.29 10.94
N GLU A 51 16.89 -13.59 9.81
CA GLU A 51 17.94 -12.63 9.50
C GLU A 51 17.49 -11.24 9.92
N VAL A 52 18.37 -10.54 10.61
CA VAL A 52 18.18 -9.17 11.09
C VAL A 52 19.10 -8.26 10.30
N ARG A 53 18.53 -7.30 9.56
CA ARG A 53 19.26 -6.28 8.83
C ARG A 53 18.97 -4.90 9.39
N VAL A 54 19.99 -4.21 9.89
CA VAL A 54 19.86 -2.90 10.51
C VAL A 54 20.51 -1.82 9.66
N SER A 55 19.77 -0.77 9.34
CA SER A 55 20.28 0.46 8.74
C SER A 55 20.32 1.58 9.78
N GLY A 56 21.27 2.52 9.63
CA GLY A 56 21.38 3.71 10.48
C GLY A 56 22.40 3.63 11.62
N CYS A 57 23.03 2.46 11.86
CA CYS A 57 24.23 2.40 12.71
C CYS A 57 25.43 3.00 11.95
N ARG A 58 26.29 3.77 12.63
CA ARG A 58 27.53 4.30 12.04
C ARG A 58 28.70 3.32 12.14
N GLY A 59 28.81 2.57 13.24
CA GLY A 59 29.82 1.52 13.41
C GLY A 59 29.60 0.29 12.53
N THR A 60 30.58 -0.61 12.54
CA THR A 60 30.60 -1.88 11.78
C THR A 60 30.10 -3.07 12.59
N THR A 61 29.81 -2.88 13.88
CA THR A 61 29.34 -3.92 14.79
C THR A 61 28.17 -3.43 15.63
N GLY A 62 27.35 -4.36 16.11
CA GLY A 62 26.23 -4.05 17.00
C GLY A 62 25.55 -5.31 17.50
N ALA A 63 24.47 -5.13 18.27
CA ALA A 63 23.65 -6.24 18.75
C ALA A 63 22.16 -5.93 18.59
N ALA A 64 21.37 -6.89 18.11
CA ALA A 64 19.92 -6.82 18.07
C ALA A 64 19.31 -7.75 19.12
N GLY A 65 18.59 -7.18 20.07
CA GLY A 65 17.86 -7.90 21.12
C GLY A 65 16.35 -7.87 20.87
N SER A 66 15.67 -8.94 21.28
CA SER A 66 14.21 -9.02 21.33
C SER A 66 13.78 -10.09 22.32
N GLY A 67 12.62 -9.91 22.95
CA GLY A 67 12.01 -10.95 23.80
C GLY A 67 11.70 -12.25 23.05
N ALA A 68 11.67 -12.21 21.71
CA ALA A 68 11.51 -13.39 20.86
C ALA A 68 12.81 -14.20 20.69
N PHE A 69 13.97 -13.58 20.85
CA PHE A 69 15.24 -14.21 20.49
C PHE A 69 15.76 -15.09 21.63
N ALA A 70 16.30 -16.27 21.27
CA ALA A 70 16.94 -17.17 22.22
C ALA A 70 18.24 -16.57 22.77
N LYS A 71 18.92 -15.77 21.93
CA LYS A 71 20.09 -14.95 22.24
C LYS A 71 20.06 -13.73 21.31
N ASP A 72 20.59 -12.61 21.78
CA ASP A 72 20.79 -11.43 20.94
C ASP A 72 21.59 -11.77 19.67
N ALA A 73 21.15 -11.19 18.56
CA ALA A 73 21.80 -11.31 17.26
C ALA A 73 23.05 -10.43 17.26
N ALA A 74 24.22 -11.03 17.05
CA ALA A 74 25.43 -10.28 16.77
C ALA A 74 25.34 -9.72 15.35
N LEU A 75 25.47 -8.41 15.22
CA LEU A 75 25.39 -7.71 13.94
C LEU A 75 26.78 -7.30 13.48
N THR A 76 27.06 -7.53 12.21
CA THR A 76 28.32 -7.14 11.57
C THR A 76 28.04 -6.52 10.21
N GLY A 77 28.89 -5.60 9.79
CA GLY A 77 28.79 -4.98 8.48
C GLY A 77 30.08 -4.24 8.12
N SER A 78 29.99 -3.48 7.04
CA SER A 78 31.09 -2.62 6.57
C SER A 78 30.70 -1.16 6.70
N ASP A 79 31.69 -0.26 6.65
CA ASP A 79 31.46 1.17 6.83
C ASP A 79 30.37 1.72 5.89
N GLY A 80 29.37 2.38 6.48
CA GLY A 80 28.24 2.95 5.75
C GLY A 80 27.32 1.92 5.06
N LYS A 81 27.43 0.63 5.43
CA LYS A 81 26.52 -0.44 4.97
C LYS A 81 25.63 -0.91 6.13
N PRO A 82 24.43 -1.44 5.83
CA PRO A 82 23.59 -2.03 6.87
C PRO A 82 24.30 -3.18 7.57
N LEU A 83 24.14 -3.27 8.88
CA LEU A 83 24.62 -4.41 9.65
C LEU A 83 23.66 -5.59 9.47
N THR A 84 24.20 -6.79 9.39
CA THR A 84 23.43 -8.04 9.26
C THR A 84 23.85 -9.04 10.31
N GLY A 85 22.93 -9.93 10.68
CA GLY A 85 23.16 -10.99 11.65
C GLY A 85 21.92 -11.87 11.79
N SER A 86 22.12 -13.09 12.27
CA SER A 86 21.03 -14.06 12.43
C SER A 86 20.66 -14.26 13.90
N ALA A 87 19.38 -14.49 14.15
CA ALA A 87 18.84 -14.80 15.47
C ALA A 87 17.95 -16.04 15.41
N ARG A 88 18.02 -16.87 16.46
CA ARG A 88 17.09 -17.99 16.63
C ARG A 88 15.92 -17.55 17.49
N ILE A 89 14.70 -17.88 17.07
CA ILE A 89 13.49 -17.63 17.83
C ILE A 89 13.38 -18.65 18.97
N ARG A 90 12.94 -18.21 20.15
CA ARG A 90 12.65 -19.11 21.28
C ARG A 90 11.57 -20.13 20.90
N ALA A 91 11.68 -21.32 21.47
CA ALA A 91 10.63 -22.33 21.35
C ALA A 91 9.44 -21.97 22.28
N GLY A 92 8.22 -22.39 21.90
CA GLY A 92 7.04 -22.31 22.76
C GLY A 92 6.49 -20.90 22.99
N ILE A 93 6.90 -19.91 22.19
CA ILE A 93 6.37 -18.54 22.26
C ILE A 93 5.62 -18.19 20.97
N SER A 94 4.72 -17.21 21.03
CA SER A 94 4.01 -16.68 19.88
C SER A 94 3.64 -15.22 20.11
N GLY A 95 3.39 -14.47 19.05
CA GLY A 95 3.00 -13.07 19.12
C GLY A 95 3.98 -12.15 18.40
N THR A 96 3.88 -10.85 18.68
CA THR A 96 4.74 -9.82 18.08
C THR A 96 5.63 -9.23 19.15
N TYR A 97 6.93 -9.16 18.87
CA TYR A 97 7.94 -8.67 19.80
C TYR A 97 8.68 -7.49 19.20
N GLU A 98 8.92 -6.46 20.00
CA GLU A 98 9.75 -5.33 19.60
C GLU A 98 11.22 -5.72 19.55
N ILE A 99 11.96 -4.97 18.75
CA ILE A 99 13.40 -5.13 18.57
C ILE A 99 14.09 -3.89 19.11
N THR A 100 15.12 -4.14 19.90
CA THR A 100 16.09 -3.16 20.36
C THR A 100 17.39 -3.39 19.60
N VAL A 101 18.00 -2.34 19.06
CA VAL A 101 19.35 -2.44 18.49
C VAL A 101 20.31 -1.58 19.28
N THR A 102 21.44 -2.16 19.68
CA THR A 102 22.55 -1.43 20.28
C THR A 102 23.61 -1.19 19.21
N CYS A 103 23.76 0.06 18.78
CA CYS A 103 24.86 0.50 17.90
C CYS A 103 25.93 1.14 18.80
N ASP A 104 27.19 0.68 18.74
CA ASP A 104 28.31 1.30 19.48
C ASP A 104 28.00 1.59 20.97
N GLY A 105 27.30 0.67 21.65
CA GLY A 105 26.89 0.80 23.06
C GLY A 105 25.61 1.60 23.33
N HIS A 106 24.99 2.21 22.31
CA HIS A 106 23.79 3.03 22.46
C HIS A 106 22.54 2.25 22.02
N PRO A 107 21.56 2.03 22.92
CA PRO A 107 20.36 1.29 22.59
C PRO A 107 19.33 2.18 21.87
N HIS A 108 18.76 1.62 20.81
CA HIS A 108 17.66 2.17 20.04
C HIS A 108 16.47 1.22 20.13
N GLN A 109 15.40 1.67 20.79
CA GLN A 109 14.18 0.90 21.04
C GLN A 109 13.16 1.07 19.91
N GLY A 110 12.26 0.10 19.74
CA GLY A 110 11.15 0.20 18.78
C GLY A 110 11.58 0.33 17.32
N VAL A 111 12.80 -0.10 16.98
CA VAL A 111 13.37 0.06 15.63
C VAL A 111 12.81 -0.93 14.61
N GLY A 112 12.05 -1.93 15.09
CA GLY A 112 11.38 -2.95 14.29
C GLY A 112 10.59 -3.91 15.17
N THR A 113 9.90 -4.85 14.53
CA THR A 113 9.19 -5.94 15.21
C THR A 113 9.46 -7.27 14.52
N VAL A 114 9.38 -8.36 15.28
CA VAL A 114 9.41 -9.74 14.80
C VAL A 114 8.11 -10.43 15.17
N ARG A 115 7.51 -11.14 14.21
CA ARG A 115 6.32 -11.98 14.46
C ARG A 115 6.75 -13.42 14.66
N VAL A 116 6.23 -14.04 15.70
CA VAL A 116 6.46 -15.45 16.02
C VAL A 116 5.14 -16.20 15.93
N GLY A 117 5.13 -17.24 15.10
CA GLY A 117 3.97 -18.07 14.83
C GLY A 117 3.08 -17.58 13.68
N GLY A 118 2.34 -18.53 13.12
CA GLY A 118 1.44 -18.34 11.99
C GLY A 118 2.13 -18.65 10.66
N ALA A 119 1.40 -19.30 9.75
CA ALA A 119 1.89 -19.59 8.41
C ALA A 119 2.36 -18.29 7.73
N GLN A 120 3.66 -18.20 7.43
CA GLN A 120 4.17 -17.14 6.57
C GLN A 120 3.35 -17.14 5.29
N ALA A 121 2.72 -16.00 4.96
CA ALA A 121 2.16 -15.80 3.64
C ALA A 121 3.33 -15.81 2.65
N THR A 122 3.72 -17.00 2.18
CA THR A 122 4.59 -17.11 1.01
C THR A 122 3.80 -16.49 -0.13
N PRO A 123 4.34 -15.54 -0.91
CA PRO A 123 3.63 -15.01 -2.06
C PRO A 123 3.48 -16.12 -3.10
N GLN A 124 2.37 -16.86 -3.06
CA GLN A 124 1.96 -17.70 -4.19
C GLN A 124 1.21 -16.81 -5.15
N ALA A 125 1.93 -15.95 -5.87
CA ALA A 125 1.34 -15.41 -7.09
C ALA A 125 1.20 -16.60 -8.05
N PRO A 126 0.02 -16.89 -8.60
CA PRO A 126 -0.11 -17.83 -9.71
C PRO A 126 0.78 -17.29 -10.83
N VAL A 127 1.90 -17.97 -11.09
CA VAL A 127 2.62 -17.73 -12.33
C VAL A 127 1.69 -18.22 -13.43
N ARG A 128 1.30 -17.31 -14.34
CA ARG A 128 0.75 -17.73 -15.63
C ARG A 128 1.90 -18.39 -16.39
N ALA A 129 2.18 -19.66 -16.07
CA ALA A 129 2.77 -20.55 -17.05
C ALA A 129 1.73 -20.60 -18.18
N GLY A 130 1.96 -19.85 -19.24
CA GLY A 130 1.02 -19.65 -20.33
C GLY A 130 0.61 -20.99 -20.95
N GLY A 131 -0.45 -21.57 -20.44
CA GLY A 131 -1.26 -22.57 -21.12
C GLY A 131 -2.47 -21.84 -21.67
N GLY A 132 -2.47 -21.58 -22.98
CA GLY A 132 -3.58 -20.92 -23.66
C GLY A 132 -4.87 -21.72 -23.50
N GLY A 133 -5.79 -21.18 -22.71
CA GLY A 133 -7.19 -21.62 -22.67
C GLY A 133 -8.04 -20.45 -23.12
N THR A 134 -8.49 -20.49 -24.37
CA THR A 134 -9.51 -19.61 -24.91
C THR A 134 -10.78 -19.74 -24.06
N ALA A 135 -11.05 -18.74 -23.23
CA ALA A 135 -12.37 -18.57 -22.64
C ALA A 135 -13.20 -17.69 -23.59
N ASP A 136 -14.31 -18.25 -24.02
CA ASP A 136 -15.33 -17.65 -24.88
C ASP A 136 -15.77 -16.28 -24.32
N LEU A 137 -15.83 -15.26 -25.19
CA LEU A 137 -16.29 -13.93 -24.81
C LEU A 137 -17.82 -13.92 -24.77
N GLN A 138 -18.37 -14.44 -23.67
CA GLN A 138 -19.77 -14.18 -23.32
C GLN A 138 -19.89 -12.72 -22.85
N PRO A 139 -20.72 -11.87 -23.48
CA PRO A 139 -20.91 -10.51 -23.02
C PRO A 139 -21.74 -10.55 -21.73
N VAL A 140 -21.08 -10.40 -20.57
CA VAL A 140 -21.75 -10.08 -19.31
C VAL A 140 -22.22 -8.64 -19.40
N ALA A 141 -23.53 -8.49 -19.60
CA ALA A 141 -24.24 -7.26 -19.24
C ALA A 141 -23.87 -6.90 -17.80
N ALA A 142 -23.48 -5.65 -17.58
CA ALA A 142 -23.01 -5.13 -16.31
C ALA A 142 -24.01 -5.40 -15.18
N VAL A 143 -23.76 -6.45 -14.41
CA VAL A 143 -24.20 -6.58 -13.03
C VAL A 143 -22.96 -6.36 -12.17
N ALA A 144 -22.87 -5.16 -11.61
CA ALA A 144 -21.86 -4.83 -10.61
C ALA A 144 -22.20 -5.61 -9.34
N GLU A 145 -21.61 -6.79 -9.21
CA GLU A 145 -21.46 -7.47 -7.92
C GLU A 145 -20.39 -6.71 -7.12
N GLU A 146 -20.83 -6.21 -5.96
CA GLU A 146 -20.09 -5.39 -5.01
C GLU A 146 -18.96 -6.19 -4.34
N ALA A 147 -17.72 -5.94 -4.75
CA ALA A 147 -16.51 -6.17 -3.97
C ALA A 147 -15.66 -4.88 -4.01
N GLY A 148 -16.00 -3.97 -3.09
CA GLY A 148 -15.86 -2.52 -3.29
C GLY A 148 -14.44 -1.92 -3.21
N PRO A 149 -14.18 -0.87 -4.01
CA PRO A 149 -13.17 0.12 -3.71
C PRO A 149 -13.77 1.15 -2.73
N GLY A 150 -13.08 1.48 -1.62
CA GLY A 150 -13.64 2.27 -0.51
C GLY A 150 -14.37 3.56 -0.94
N THR A 151 -15.26 4.10 -0.10
CA THR A 151 -16.23 5.19 -0.39
C THR A 151 -15.74 6.30 -1.35
N ARG A 152 -14.47 6.70 -1.25
CA ARG A 152 -13.79 7.63 -2.17
C ARG A 152 -13.91 7.22 -3.66
N HIS A 153 -13.68 5.96 -3.98
CA HIS A 153 -13.73 5.43 -5.35
C HIS A 153 -15.16 5.28 -5.87
N ALA A 154 -16.12 4.95 -5.00
CA ALA A 154 -17.54 4.98 -5.35
C ALA A 154 -18.00 6.40 -5.76
N VAL A 155 -17.55 7.42 -5.02
CA VAL A 155 -17.82 8.83 -5.35
C VAL A 155 -17.19 9.19 -6.70
N VAL A 156 -15.93 8.81 -6.94
CA VAL A 156 -15.25 9.07 -8.22
C VAL A 156 -15.96 8.37 -9.39
N GLY A 157 -16.37 7.11 -9.21
CA GLY A 157 -17.11 6.35 -10.22
C GLY A 157 -18.45 7.01 -10.56
N LEU A 158 -19.20 7.48 -9.55
CA LEU A 158 -20.49 8.13 -9.73
C LEU A 158 -20.37 9.48 -10.45
N VAL A 159 -19.34 10.27 -10.13
CA VAL A 159 -19.07 11.55 -10.82
C VAL A 159 -18.74 11.32 -12.30
N LEU A 160 -17.90 10.33 -12.61
CA LEU A 160 -17.54 10.00 -13.99
C LEU A 160 -18.75 9.47 -14.79
N ALA A 161 -19.58 8.62 -14.18
CA ALA A 161 -20.81 8.13 -14.79
C ALA A 161 -21.80 9.28 -15.11
N GLY A 162 -21.95 10.23 -14.18
CA GLY A 162 -22.78 11.42 -14.38
C GLY A 162 -22.28 12.29 -15.54
N ALA A 163 -20.96 12.54 -15.62
CA ALA A 163 -20.37 13.32 -16.70
C ALA A 163 -20.59 12.66 -18.08
N ALA A 164 -20.46 11.34 -18.17
CA ALA A 164 -20.69 10.58 -19.39
C ALA A 164 -22.16 10.69 -19.85
N ALA A 165 -23.13 10.57 -18.94
CA ALA A 165 -24.55 10.69 -19.25
C ALA A 165 -24.89 12.07 -19.84
N VAL A 166 -24.35 13.15 -19.25
CA VAL A 166 -24.54 14.52 -19.74
C VAL A 166 -23.91 14.69 -21.14
N ALA A 167 -22.70 14.18 -21.35
CA ALA A 167 -22.04 14.26 -22.66
C ALA A 167 -22.84 13.54 -23.75
N VAL A 168 -23.42 12.37 -23.45
CA VAL A 168 -24.26 11.61 -24.39
C VAL A 168 -25.56 12.35 -24.69
N ALA A 169 -26.21 12.93 -23.68
CA ALA A 169 -27.42 13.73 -23.87
C ALA A 169 -27.16 14.97 -24.73
N LEU A 170 -26.06 15.70 -24.49
CA LEU A 170 -25.67 16.83 -25.33
C LEU A 170 -25.34 16.40 -26.76
N ARG A 171 -24.67 15.25 -26.92
CA ARG A 171 -24.33 14.72 -28.24
C ARG A 171 -25.56 14.27 -29.02
N SER A 172 -26.56 13.68 -28.36
CA SER A 172 -27.79 13.23 -29.01
C SER A 172 -28.65 14.42 -29.47
N VAL A 173 -28.74 15.48 -28.66
CA VAL A 173 -29.42 16.72 -29.03
C VAL A 173 -28.71 17.41 -30.21
N ARG A 174 -27.36 17.44 -30.22
CA ARG A 174 -26.60 17.95 -31.36
C ARG A 174 -26.85 17.14 -32.64
N ARG A 175 -26.85 15.80 -32.56
CA ARG A 175 -27.10 14.93 -33.72
C ARG A 175 -28.50 15.13 -34.30
N ARG A 176 -29.53 15.24 -33.47
CA ARG A 176 -30.91 15.50 -33.93
C ARG A 176 -31.10 16.85 -34.60
N ARG A 177 -30.12 17.76 -34.51
CA ARG A 177 -30.15 19.08 -35.15
C ARG A 177 -29.40 19.11 -36.50
N SER A 178 -28.74 18.02 -36.85
CA SER A 178 -27.98 17.86 -38.10
C SER A 178 -28.67 16.93 -39.10
N ASP A 179 -29.85 16.41 -38.75
CA ASP A 179 -30.79 15.69 -39.60
C ASP A 179 -31.98 16.61 -39.92
#